data_AF-A0A928AG46-F1
#
_entry.id   AF-A0A928AG46-F1
#
_cell.length_a   1.000
_cell.length_b   1.000
_cell.length_c   1.000
_cell.angle_alpha   90.00
_cell.angle_beta   90.00
_cell.angle_gamma   90.00
#
_symmetry.space_group_name_H-M   'P 1'
#
loop_
_entity.id
_entity.type
_entity.pdbx_description
1 polymer ?
#
loop_
_entity_poly.entity_id
_entity_poly.type
_entity_poly.pdbx_seq_one_letter_code
_entity_poly.pdbx_strand_id
1 'polypeptide(L)'
;MVDRQVVIEYLNNFRRLLSKYLKSGVGVQTISYPFDNGVIIVVELGSGIATKDENRTKSNNLRDALSRTNLFEETDFVPEIPGTSILLSMNKIVILKTVDSKQWSEDSAKEDVTNVINAIRSKVQNK
;
A
#
# COMPACT_ATOMS: atom_id res chain seq x y z
N MET A 1 -8.24 -11.03 12.10
CA MET A 1 -8.52 -10.60 10.72
C MET A 1 -8.81 -9.11 10.74
N VAL A 2 -8.24 -8.33 9.81
CA VAL A 2 -8.58 -6.91 9.68
C VAL A 2 -9.94 -6.79 9.00
N ASP A 3 -10.83 -5.99 9.57
CA ASP A 3 -12.13 -5.71 8.98
C ASP A 3 -11.97 -4.96 7.65
N ARG A 4 -12.75 -5.34 6.64
CA ARG A 4 -12.78 -4.66 5.34
C ARG A 4 -13.05 -3.16 5.50
N GLN A 5 -13.91 -2.78 6.42
CA GLN A 5 -14.23 -1.38 6.68
C GLN A 5 -13.00 -0.61 7.17
N VAL A 6 -12.20 -1.21 8.05
CA VAL A 6 -10.95 -0.62 8.56
C VAL A 6 -9.94 -0.41 7.42
N VAL A 7 -9.83 -1.36 6.49
CA VAL A 7 -8.98 -1.22 5.30
C VAL A 7 -9.45 -0.05 4.43
N ILE A 8 -10.77 0.07 4.19
CA ILE A 8 -11.35 1.14 3.38
C ILE A 8 -11.11 2.51 4.02
N GLU A 9 -11.30 2.63 5.33
CA GLU A 9 -11.06 3.88 6.08
C GLU A 9 -9.60 4.30 6.01
N TYR A 10 -8.67 3.35 6.22
CA TYR A 10 -7.25 3.59 6.04
C TYR A 10 -6.93 4.07 4.61
N LEU A 11 -7.46 3.41 3.57
CA LEU A 11 -7.22 3.80 2.17
C LEU A 11 -7.78 5.19 1.83
N ASN A 12 -8.93 5.56 2.39
CA ASN A 12 -9.50 6.89 2.24
C ASN A 12 -8.58 7.96 2.83
N ASN A 13 -8.09 7.73 4.06
CA ASN A 13 -7.16 8.63 4.72
C ASN A 13 -5.83 8.71 3.99
N PHE A 14 -5.25 7.57 3.62
CA PHE A 14 -3.99 7.51 2.89
C PHE A 14 -4.07 8.29 1.58
N ARG A 15 -5.12 8.10 0.76
CA ARG A 15 -5.30 8.84 -0.49
C ARG A 15 -5.50 10.34 -0.28
N ARG A 16 -6.34 10.73 0.69
CA ARG A 16 -6.57 12.15 1.03
C ARG A 16 -5.29 12.85 1.46
N LEU A 17 -4.41 12.14 2.17
CA LEU A 17 -3.13 12.67 2.63
C LEU A 17 -2.10 12.68 1.50
N LEU A 18 -2.06 11.64 0.67
CA LEU A 18 -1.17 11.52 -0.48
C LEU A 18 -1.49 12.55 -1.58
N SER A 19 -2.77 12.87 -1.80
CA SER A 19 -3.20 13.76 -2.89
C SER A 19 -2.56 15.14 -2.85
N LYS A 20 -2.16 15.61 -1.66
CA LYS A 20 -1.45 16.88 -1.45
C LYS A 20 -0.09 16.93 -2.16
N TYR A 21 0.47 15.77 -2.48
CA TYR A 21 1.77 15.61 -3.13
C TYR A 21 1.65 15.23 -4.61
N LEU A 22 0.44 14.96 -5.11
CA LEU A 22 0.22 14.57 -6.49
C LEU A 22 0.05 15.79 -7.39
N LYS A 23 0.59 15.71 -8.61
CA LYS A 23 0.32 16.71 -9.65
C LYS A 23 -1.14 16.62 -10.09
N SER A 24 -1.69 17.75 -10.54
CA SER A 24 -3.02 17.77 -11.16
C SER A 24 -3.11 16.77 -12.32
N GLY A 25 -4.22 16.05 -12.41
CA GLY A 25 -4.44 15.01 -13.42
C GLY A 25 -3.79 13.65 -13.14
N VAL A 26 -3.12 13.47 -11.99
CA VAL A 26 -2.65 12.16 -11.51
C VAL A 26 -3.72 11.52 -10.63
N GLY A 27 -4.22 10.36 -11.05
CA GLY A 27 -5.16 9.56 -10.28
C GLY A 27 -4.47 8.55 -9.37
N VAL A 28 -5.25 7.90 -8.49
CA VAL A 28 -4.78 6.88 -7.56
C VAL A 28 -5.70 5.67 -7.61
N GLN A 29 -5.18 4.53 -8.08
CA GLN A 29 -5.88 3.25 -7.98
C GLN A 29 -5.29 2.44 -6.83
N THR A 30 -6.15 1.81 -6.02
CA THR A 30 -5.69 0.91 -4.96
C THR A 30 -6.27 -0.49 -5.15
N ILE A 31 -5.46 -1.50 -4.88
CA ILE A 31 -5.87 -2.90 -4.87
C ILE A 31 -5.39 -3.53 -3.57
N SER A 32 -6.31 -4.04 -2.76
CA SER A 32 -5.99 -4.74 -1.52
C SER A 32 -6.03 -6.26 -1.72
N TYR A 33 -5.02 -6.94 -1.19
CA TYR A 33 -4.87 -8.40 -1.18
C TYR A 33 -4.78 -8.86 0.28
N PRO A 34 -5.92 -9.18 0.92
CA PRO A 34 -5.94 -9.63 2.30
C PRO A 34 -5.38 -11.05 2.44
N PHE A 35 -4.73 -11.31 3.58
CA PHE A 35 -4.28 -12.63 4.02
C PHE A 35 -4.50 -12.81 5.53
N ASP A 36 -4.22 -13.98 6.10
CA ASP A 36 -4.55 -14.27 7.51
C ASP A 36 -4.00 -13.23 8.50
N ASN A 37 -2.78 -12.77 8.27
CA ASN A 37 -2.04 -11.91 9.20
C ASN A 37 -1.88 -10.46 8.71
N GLY A 38 -2.63 -10.03 7.69
CA GLY A 38 -2.51 -8.67 7.20
C GLY A 38 -3.13 -8.43 5.83
N VAL A 39 -2.68 -7.35 5.18
CA VAL A 39 -3.11 -6.97 3.83
C VAL A 39 -1.92 -6.40 3.06
N ILE A 40 -1.77 -6.81 1.80
CA ILE A 40 -0.94 -6.10 0.82
C ILE A 40 -1.82 -5.08 0.12
N ILE A 41 -1.38 -3.83 0.08
CA ILE A 41 -2.05 -2.75 -0.64
C ILE A 41 -1.11 -2.32 -1.76
N VAL A 42 -1.57 -2.45 -3.00
CA VAL A 42 -0.89 -1.92 -4.17
C VAL A 42 -1.56 -0.61 -4.54
N VAL A 43 -0.83 0.49 -4.47
CA VAL A 43 -1.27 1.82 -4.89
C VAL A 43 -0.57 2.14 -6.20
N GLU A 44 -1.34 2.30 -7.26
CA GLU A 44 -0.86 2.68 -8.58
C GLU A 44 -1.18 4.15 -8.87
N LEU A 45 -0.16 4.87 -9.30
CA LEU A 45 -0.23 6.29 -9.66
C LEU A 45 -0.08 6.43 -11.18
N GLY A 46 -0.89 7.30 -11.78
CA GLY A 46 -0.86 7.47 -13.24
C GLY A 46 -1.64 8.69 -13.71
N SER A 47 -1.29 9.20 -14.89
CA SER A 47 -2.06 10.26 -15.53
C SER A 47 -3.31 9.67 -16.18
N GLY A 48 -4.46 10.31 -16.00
CA GLY A 48 -5.72 9.88 -16.61
C GLY A 48 -6.30 8.57 -16.05
N ILE A 49 -5.75 8.04 -14.94
CA ILE A 49 -6.35 6.89 -14.26
C ILE A 49 -7.50 7.36 -13.35
N ALA A 50 -8.59 6.60 -13.33
CA ALA A 50 -9.69 6.87 -12.41
C ALA A 50 -9.29 6.48 -10.98
N THR A 51 -9.69 7.29 -10.00
CA THR A 51 -9.56 6.92 -8.60
C THR A 51 -10.51 5.76 -8.30
N LYS A 52 -9.96 4.58 -8.01
CA LYS A 52 -10.73 3.35 -7.78
C LYS A 52 -10.07 2.50 -6.71
N ASP A 53 -10.89 1.86 -5.88
CA ASP A 53 -10.45 0.83 -4.95
C ASP A 53 -11.00 -0.53 -5.37
N GLU A 54 -10.13 -1.52 -5.33
CA GLU A 54 -10.49 -2.91 -5.49
C GLU A 54 -10.08 -3.69 -4.25
N ASN A 55 -10.98 -4.52 -3.73
CA ASN A 55 -10.67 -5.46 -2.65
C ASN A 55 -10.75 -6.88 -3.22
N ARG A 56 -9.61 -7.57 -3.22
CA ARG A 56 -9.52 -8.94 -3.71
C ARG A 56 -9.98 -9.93 -2.63
N THR A 57 -10.29 -11.15 -3.07
CA THR A 57 -10.57 -12.26 -2.17
C THR A 57 -9.38 -12.54 -1.26
N LYS A 58 -9.65 -13.03 -0.05
CA LYS A 58 -8.63 -13.37 0.93
C LYS A 58 -7.78 -14.55 0.45
N SER A 59 -6.48 -14.49 0.72
CA SER A 59 -5.54 -15.60 0.58
C SER A 59 -5.21 -16.19 1.94
N ASN A 60 -4.67 -17.41 2.00
CA ASN A 60 -4.34 -18.04 3.29
C ASN A 60 -3.14 -17.35 3.93
N ASN A 61 -2.05 -17.22 3.19
CA ASN A 61 -0.80 -16.67 3.70
C ASN A 61 -0.28 -15.50 2.86
N LEU A 62 0.78 -14.86 3.36
CA LEU A 62 1.43 -13.72 2.70
C LEU A 62 1.99 -14.11 1.32
N ARG A 63 2.56 -15.30 1.16
CA ARG A 63 3.12 -15.78 -0.11
C ARG A 63 2.03 -15.89 -1.19
N ASP A 64 0.89 -16.47 -0.85
CA ASP A 64 -0.26 -16.58 -1.75
C ASP A 64 -0.83 -15.21 -2.14
N ALA A 65 -0.81 -14.25 -1.20
CA ALA A 65 -1.25 -12.89 -1.49
C ALA A 65 -0.23 -12.15 -2.39
N LEU A 66 1.08 -12.34 -2.16
CA LEU A 66 2.15 -11.73 -2.96
C LEU A 66 2.16 -12.23 -4.40
N SER A 67 2.00 -13.54 -4.63
CA SER A 67 1.96 -14.11 -5.98
C SER A 67 0.84 -13.50 -6.82
N ARG A 68 -0.30 -13.18 -6.21
CA ARG A 68 -1.45 -12.56 -6.87
C ARG A 68 -1.24 -11.09 -7.25
N THR A 69 -0.23 -10.43 -6.68
CA THR A 69 0.10 -9.04 -7.05
C THR A 69 0.81 -8.98 -8.41
N ASN A 70 1.44 -10.07 -8.85
CA ASN A 70 2.35 -10.12 -10.00
C ASN A 70 3.47 -9.05 -9.95
N LEU A 71 3.89 -8.63 -8.74
CA LEU A 71 4.93 -7.61 -8.56
C LEU A 71 6.33 -8.19 -8.25
N PHE A 72 6.41 -9.48 -7.94
CA PHE A 72 7.63 -10.16 -7.51
C PHE A 72 7.80 -11.43 -8.34
N GLU A 73 8.93 -11.56 -9.05
CA GLU A 73 9.22 -12.70 -9.95
C GLU A 73 9.54 -13.99 -9.18
N GLU A 74 10.16 -13.87 -8.00
CA GLU A 74 10.49 -15.00 -7.11
C GLU A 74 10.12 -14.63 -5.67
N THR A 75 9.30 -15.45 -5.01
CA THR A 75 8.81 -15.24 -3.63
C THR A 75 9.84 -15.57 -2.54
N ASP A 76 11.12 -15.48 -2.86
CA ASP A 76 12.20 -15.94 -1.97
C ASP A 76 12.54 -14.95 -0.85
N PHE A 77 11.98 -13.75 -0.90
CA PHE A 77 12.04 -12.81 0.20
C PHE A 77 10.63 -12.45 0.68
N VAL A 78 10.16 -13.18 1.67
CA VAL A 78 9.04 -12.77 2.51
C VAL A 78 9.65 -12.35 3.85
N PRO A 79 10.05 -11.07 4.03
CA PRO A 79 10.58 -10.65 5.31
C PRO A 79 9.51 -10.86 6.38
N GLU A 80 9.94 -11.26 7.59
CA GLU A 80 9.10 -11.08 8.77
C GLU A 80 8.83 -9.58 8.89
N ILE A 81 7.56 -9.19 8.75
CA ILE A 81 7.17 -7.79 8.78
C ILE A 81 6.53 -7.52 10.14
N PRO A 82 7.24 -6.83 11.06
CA PRO A 82 6.74 -6.55 12.39
C PRO A 82 5.65 -5.46 12.39
N GLY A 83 5.36 -4.84 11.24
CA GLY A 83 4.26 -3.89 11.13
C GLY A 83 3.97 -3.40 9.73
N THR A 84 4.26 -2.12 9.44
CA THR A 84 4.11 -1.59 8.08
C THR A 84 5.43 -1.71 7.31
N SER A 85 5.40 -2.32 6.13
CA SER A 85 6.51 -2.29 5.17
C SER A 85 6.07 -1.58 3.90
N ILE A 86 6.89 -0.65 3.41
CA ILE A 86 6.58 0.15 2.21
C ILE A 86 7.68 -0.07 1.18
N LEU A 87 7.28 -0.54 0.00
CA LEU A 87 8.16 -0.74 -1.15
C LEU A 87 7.72 0.20 -2.27
N LEU A 88 8.69 0.86 -2.89
CA LEU A 88 8.47 1.77 -4.02
C LEU A 88 9.04 1.16 -5.29
N SER A 89 8.18 0.88 -6.27
CA SER A 89 8.56 0.32 -7.56
C SER A 89 7.89 1.09 -8.69
N MET A 90 8.69 1.77 -9.52
CA MET A 90 8.21 2.60 -10.64
C MET A 90 7.09 3.57 -10.24
N ASN A 91 5.86 3.36 -10.74
CA ASN A 91 4.66 4.13 -10.45
C ASN A 91 3.77 3.51 -9.38
N LYS A 92 4.29 2.51 -8.64
CA LYS A 92 3.56 1.75 -7.62
C LYS A 92 4.18 1.94 -6.23
N ILE A 93 3.30 2.10 -5.25
CA ILE A 93 3.62 2.01 -3.83
C ILE A 93 2.98 0.72 -3.35
N VAL A 94 3.78 -0.18 -2.78
CA VAL A 94 3.30 -1.42 -2.17
C VAL A 94 3.42 -1.27 -0.67
N ILE A 95 2.31 -1.40 0.04
CA ILE A 95 2.25 -1.29 1.48
C ILE A 95 1.84 -2.66 2.02
N LEU A 96 2.68 -3.29 2.83
CA LEU A 96 2.28 -4.42 3.65
C LEU A 96 1.92 -3.94 5.04
N LYS A 97 0.73 -4.29 5.53
CA LYS A 97 0.30 -4.00 6.90
C LYS A 97 -0.15 -5.27 7.60
N THR A 98 0.21 -5.42 8.86
CA THR A 98 -0.20 -6.57 9.68
C THR A 98 -1.57 -6.36 10.33
N VAL A 99 -2.08 -7.37 11.03
CA VAL A 99 -3.35 -7.32 11.77
C VAL A 99 -3.36 -6.36 12.98
N ASP A 100 -2.23 -5.80 13.39
CA ASP A 100 -2.16 -4.87 14.52
C ASP A 100 -3.03 -3.63 14.26
N SER A 101 -4.08 -3.45 15.07
CA SER A 101 -5.07 -2.38 14.94
C SER A 101 -4.46 -0.98 14.99
N LYS A 102 -3.30 -0.80 15.64
CA LYS A 102 -2.63 0.50 15.72
C LYS A 102 -2.11 0.98 14.36
N GLN A 103 -1.91 0.06 13.42
CA GLN A 103 -1.40 0.36 12.08
C GLN A 103 -2.48 0.89 11.14
N TRP A 104 -3.75 0.93 11.55
CA TRP A 104 -4.88 1.26 10.65
C TRP A 104 -5.50 2.63 10.91
N SER A 105 -4.96 3.38 11.87
CA SER A 105 -5.46 4.72 12.22
C SER A 105 -5.12 5.77 11.16
N GLU A 106 -5.78 6.93 11.24
CA GLU A 106 -5.41 8.10 10.43
C GLU A 106 -3.96 8.55 10.69
N ASP A 107 -3.50 8.49 11.95
CA ASP A 107 -2.13 8.82 12.30
C ASP A 107 -1.13 7.88 11.63
N SER A 108 -1.42 6.57 11.59
CA SER A 108 -0.60 5.62 10.85
C SER A 108 -0.62 5.89 9.35
N ALA A 109 -1.78 6.22 8.77
CA ALA A 109 -1.86 6.60 7.35
C ALA A 109 -1.02 7.85 7.05
N LYS A 110 -0.98 8.83 7.96
CA LYS A 110 -0.15 10.03 7.84
C LYS A 110 1.35 9.72 7.93
N GLU A 111 1.74 8.85 8.85
CA GLU A 111 3.12 8.38 8.97
C GLU A 111 3.55 7.64 7.70
N ASP A 112 2.72 6.73 7.18
CA ASP A 112 3.00 5.98 5.96
C ASP A 112 3.16 6.89 4.74
N VAL A 113 2.28 7.87 4.56
CA VAL A 113 2.42 8.88 3.49
C VAL A 113 3.73 9.66 3.67
N THR A 114 4.08 10.04 4.89
CA THR A 114 5.34 10.75 5.16
C THR A 114 6.55 9.90 4.78
N ASN A 115 6.52 8.61 5.13
CA ASN A 115 7.56 7.64 4.78
C ASN A 115 7.69 7.47 3.26
N VAL A 116 6.56 7.36 2.53
CA VAL A 116 6.53 7.32 1.06
C VAL A 116 7.20 8.57 0.47
N ILE A 117 6.79 9.76 0.90
CA ILE A 117 7.30 11.02 0.35
C ILE A 117 8.80 11.19 0.65
N ASN A 118 9.24 10.85 1.87
CA ASN A 118 10.65 10.90 2.23
C ASN A 118 11.48 9.93 1.40
N ALA A 119 11.04 8.69 1.23
CA ALA A 119 11.73 7.69 0.41
C ALA A 119 11.83 8.11 -1.07
N ILE A 120 10.79 8.75 -1.63
CA ILE A 120 10.84 9.31 -2.99
C ILE A 120 11.88 10.42 -3.06
N ARG A 121 11.89 11.37 -2.11
CA ARG A 121 12.84 12.49 -2.08
C ARG A 121 14.29 12.01 -1.99
N SER A 122 14.57 11.02 -1.13
CA SER A 122 15.91 10.45 -0.97
C SER A 122 16.40 9.74 -2.24
N LYS A 123 15.53 9.04 -2.98
CA LYS A 123 15.89 8.43 -4.27
C LYS A 123 16.20 9.47 -5.36
N VAL A 124 15.59 10.66 -5.29
CA VAL A 124 15.82 11.75 -6.25
C VAL A 124 17.15 12.48 -5.97
N GLN A 125 17.58 12.57 -4.71
CA GLN A 125 18.85 13.23 -4.35
C GLN A 125 20.11 12.42 -4.68
N ASN A 126 19.98 11.10 -4.84
CA ASN A 126 21.09 10.20 -5.17
C ASN A 126 21.19 9.90 -6.69
N LYS A 127 20.60 10.74 -7.53
CA LYS A 127 20.69 10.72 -9.00
C LYS A 127 21.20 12.05 -9.51
#